data_AF-A0A8S2RR24-F1
#
_entry.id   AF-A0A8S2RR24-F1
#
_cell.length_a   1.000
_cell.length_b   1.000
_cell.length_c   1.000
_cell.angle_alpha   90.00
_cell.angle_beta   90.00
_cell.angle_gamma   90.00
#
_symmetry.space_group_name_H-M   'P 1'
#
loop_
_entity.id
_entity.type
_entity.pdbx_description
1 polymer ?
#
loop_
_entity_poly.entity_id
_entity_poly.type
_entity_poly.pdbx_seq_one_letter_code
_entity_poly.pdbx_strand_id
1 'polypeptide(L)'
;MLSTEKYEFDPSYRGQTGSSIGVSTVGFRSNKYNTNEWHENNYAKYHQTFSDRDASEKQRWQATRTENETLALSQQTQALSTKKLQQRLHDINFWKFELNRMIEDVRNETDLLVAQKKRLTNSLDGTEAPLHIATECLANRDRRYGEDRVVDGVEVGLLKEVEIINNVQNLLRQTIMTAEQQIRANRNAKQNLEMDWSNKWEASVADGKAANRRNEDVDIMFYPGVARHYDNQSTPESWAQNSHDNIVNGQNQLMASIQLRALIDSILSDISRDMREQADVVETEFGRRTSEMSDAMQKMTNNNRE
;
A
#
# COMPACT_ATOMS: atom_id res chain seq x y z
N MET A 1 -73.47 71.45 -12.30
CA MET A 1 -74.72 70.92 -12.88
C MET A 1 -74.31 69.83 -13.86
N LEU A 2 -74.04 68.62 -13.37
CA LEU A 2 -74.99 67.50 -13.26
C LEU A 2 -75.75 67.26 -14.58
N SER A 3 -75.33 66.23 -15.31
CA SER A 3 -76.29 65.29 -15.89
C SER A 3 -75.80 63.89 -15.60
N THR A 4 -76.19 63.38 -14.43
CA THR A 4 -76.07 61.96 -14.09
C THR A 4 -77.23 61.27 -14.78
N GLU A 5 -77.05 60.84 -16.02
CA GLU A 5 -78.00 59.92 -16.65
C GLU A 5 -77.89 58.58 -15.93
N LYS A 6 -78.84 58.35 -15.04
CA LYS A 6 -79.08 57.06 -14.42
C LYS A 6 -79.43 56.09 -15.54
N TYR A 7 -78.55 55.13 -15.81
CA TYR A 7 -78.92 53.93 -16.55
C TYR A 7 -79.96 53.17 -15.72
N GLU A 8 -81.23 53.36 -16.06
CA GLU A 8 -82.31 52.53 -15.55
C GLU A 8 -82.15 51.13 -16.14
N PHE A 9 -81.94 50.14 -15.25
CA PHE A 9 -81.99 48.73 -15.59
C PHE A 9 -83.45 48.37 -15.91
N ASP A 10 -83.77 48.20 -17.19
CA ASP A 10 -85.05 47.67 -17.64
C ASP A 10 -85.01 46.12 -17.53
N PRO A 11 -85.77 45.50 -16.61
CA PRO A 11 -85.79 44.05 -16.43
C PRO A 11 -86.51 43.31 -17.58
N SER A 12 -87.08 44.04 -18.54
CA SER A 12 -87.85 43.48 -19.66
C SER A 12 -87.07 43.36 -20.97
N TYR A 13 -85.81 43.81 -21.01
CA TYR A 13 -84.96 43.67 -22.20
C TYR A 13 -84.39 42.24 -22.33
N ARG A 14 -85.24 41.32 -22.78
CA ARG A 14 -84.78 40.06 -23.36
C ARG A 14 -84.19 40.36 -24.73
N GLY A 15 -82.86 40.23 -24.84
CA GLY A 15 -82.17 40.26 -26.12
C GLY A 15 -82.94 39.44 -27.14
N GLN A 16 -83.30 40.08 -28.25
CA GLN A 16 -84.03 39.47 -29.36
C GLN A 16 -83.31 38.22 -29.83
N THR A 17 -83.81 37.07 -29.39
CA THR A 17 -83.45 35.76 -29.90
C THR A 17 -84.60 35.28 -30.77
N GLY A 18 -84.56 35.69 -32.04
CA GLY A 18 -85.35 35.05 -33.10
C GLY A 18 -86.67 35.73 -33.45
N SER A 19 -86.91 35.75 -34.76
CA SER A 19 -88.07 36.27 -35.49
C SER A 19 -89.43 35.85 -34.91
N SER A 20 -90.42 36.76 -34.97
CA SER A 20 -91.81 36.57 -34.52
C SER A 20 -92.68 35.67 -35.42
N ILE A 21 -92.06 34.83 -36.24
CA ILE A 21 -92.74 33.82 -37.05
C ILE A 21 -92.23 32.48 -36.56
N GLY A 22 -93.15 31.63 -36.09
CA GLY A 22 -92.88 30.33 -35.48
C GLY A 22 -92.10 29.37 -36.39
N VAL A 23 -90.80 29.58 -36.47
CA VAL A 23 -89.81 28.72 -37.12
C VAL A 23 -88.78 28.40 -36.06
N SER A 24 -88.67 27.12 -35.71
CA SER A 24 -87.65 26.60 -34.80
C SER A 24 -86.27 27.08 -35.25
N THR A 25 -85.64 27.95 -34.47
CA THR A 25 -84.22 28.34 -34.64
C THR A 25 -83.28 27.28 -34.05
N VAL A 26 -83.65 26.00 -34.15
CA VAL A 26 -82.72 24.89 -33.94
C VAL A 26 -81.93 24.75 -35.26
N GLY A 27 -80.89 25.56 -35.42
CA GLY A 27 -79.92 25.36 -36.52
C GLY A 27 -79.29 26.59 -37.16
N PHE A 28 -79.78 27.80 -36.92
CA PHE A 28 -79.20 29.02 -37.51
C PHE A 28 -78.72 30.00 -36.44
N ARG A 29 -77.58 29.69 -35.81
CA ARG A 29 -76.77 30.74 -35.17
C ARG A 29 -76.12 31.54 -36.29
N SER A 30 -76.53 32.79 -36.49
CA SER A 30 -75.72 33.74 -37.25
C SER A 30 -74.33 33.78 -36.59
N ASN A 31 -73.26 33.55 -37.36
CA ASN A 31 -71.86 33.63 -36.90
C ASN A 31 -71.42 35.07 -36.51
N LYS A 32 -72.36 35.96 -36.20
CA LYS A 32 -72.14 37.38 -35.91
C LYS A 32 -72.51 37.66 -34.47
N TYR A 33 -71.51 38.07 -33.69
CA TYR A 33 -71.66 38.49 -32.31
C TYR A 33 -72.41 39.83 -32.23
N ASN A 34 -73.27 39.99 -31.22
CA ASN A 34 -73.82 41.30 -30.90
C ASN A 34 -72.76 42.17 -30.16
N THR A 35 -72.97 43.47 -30.09
CA THR A 35 -72.00 44.41 -29.52
C THR A 35 -71.66 44.10 -28.05
N ASN A 36 -72.63 43.64 -27.26
CA ASN A 36 -72.38 43.27 -25.86
C ASN A 36 -71.52 42.00 -25.75
N GLU A 37 -71.82 40.96 -26.55
CA GLU A 37 -70.98 39.76 -26.64
C GLU A 37 -69.55 40.08 -27.11
N TRP A 38 -69.38 41.05 -28.00
CA TRP A 38 -68.06 41.53 -28.43
C TRP A 38 -67.30 42.23 -27.30
N HIS A 39 -67.98 43.10 -26.53
CA HIS A 39 -67.38 43.75 -25.35
C HIS A 39 -66.99 42.74 -24.26
N GLU A 40 -67.86 41.79 -23.94
CA GLU A 40 -67.59 40.72 -22.97
C GLU A 40 -66.41 39.85 -23.40
N ASN A 41 -66.34 39.47 -24.69
CA ASN A 41 -65.24 38.65 -25.20
C ASN A 41 -63.90 39.42 -25.20
N ASN A 42 -63.89 40.71 -25.57
CA ASN A 42 -62.67 41.52 -25.47
C ASN A 42 -62.23 41.73 -24.02
N TYR A 43 -63.18 41.92 -23.10
CA TYR A 43 -62.89 42.03 -21.67
C TYR A 43 -62.31 40.73 -21.11
N ALA A 44 -62.89 39.58 -21.47
CA ALA A 44 -62.39 38.26 -21.12
C ALA A 44 -60.98 38.01 -21.69
N LYS A 45 -60.74 38.35 -22.96
CA LYS A 45 -59.40 38.27 -23.58
C LYS A 45 -58.39 39.17 -22.88
N TYR A 46 -58.77 40.41 -22.56
CA TYR A 46 -57.90 41.33 -21.83
C TYR A 46 -57.49 40.73 -20.47
N HIS A 47 -58.45 40.24 -19.69
CA HIS A 47 -58.16 39.57 -18.42
C HIS A 47 -57.30 38.31 -18.58
N GLN A 48 -57.58 37.49 -19.59
CA GLN A 48 -56.77 36.31 -19.88
C GLN A 48 -55.32 36.70 -20.20
N THR A 49 -55.11 37.68 -21.09
CA THR A 49 -53.75 38.13 -21.44
C THR A 49 -53.01 38.74 -20.25
N PHE A 50 -53.72 39.43 -19.36
CA PHE A 50 -53.14 39.96 -18.12
C PHE A 50 -52.72 38.83 -17.18
N SER A 51 -53.59 37.83 -16.97
CA SER A 51 -53.28 36.65 -16.17
C SER A 51 -52.13 35.83 -16.74
N ASP A 52 -52.07 35.66 -18.06
CA ASP A 52 -51.00 34.93 -18.75
C ASP A 52 -49.66 35.65 -18.60
N ARG A 53 -49.65 36.99 -18.68
CA ARG A 53 -48.45 37.80 -18.47
C ARG A 53 -47.95 37.69 -17.03
N ASP A 54 -48.84 37.83 -16.04
CA ASP A 54 -48.50 37.68 -14.63
C ASP A 54 -47.95 36.28 -14.32
N ALA A 55 -48.61 35.24 -14.84
CA ALA A 55 -48.14 33.86 -14.71
C ALA A 55 -46.76 33.67 -15.35
N SER A 56 -46.52 34.22 -16.55
CA SER A 56 -45.22 34.15 -17.21
C SER A 56 -44.13 34.91 -16.44
N GLU A 57 -44.43 36.09 -15.89
CA GLU A 57 -43.50 36.88 -15.09
C GLU A 57 -43.11 36.10 -13.82
N LYS A 58 -44.11 35.53 -13.13
CA LYS A 58 -43.89 34.68 -11.96
C LYS A 58 -43.06 33.44 -12.29
N GLN A 59 -43.34 32.76 -13.40
CA GLN A 59 -42.58 31.58 -13.82
C GLN A 59 -41.12 31.92 -14.16
N ARG A 60 -40.88 33.04 -14.85
CA ARG A 60 -39.51 33.53 -15.12
C ARG A 60 -38.77 33.82 -13.82
N TRP A 61 -39.42 34.53 -12.90
CA TRP A 61 -38.83 34.82 -11.59
C TRP A 61 -38.51 33.54 -10.80
N GLN A 62 -39.43 32.57 -10.78
CA GLN A 62 -39.19 31.27 -10.15
C GLN A 62 -38.03 30.52 -10.80
N ALA A 63 -37.97 30.48 -12.13
CA ALA A 63 -36.88 29.83 -12.87
C ALA A 63 -35.51 30.46 -12.54
N THR A 64 -35.39 31.79 -12.63
CA THR A 64 -34.14 32.49 -12.29
C THR A 64 -33.76 32.31 -10.81
N ARG A 65 -34.74 32.30 -9.91
CA ARG A 65 -34.50 32.02 -8.49
C ARG A 65 -33.96 30.60 -8.29
N THR A 66 -34.61 29.61 -8.86
CA THR A 66 -34.18 28.20 -8.76
C THR A 66 -32.81 27.99 -9.39
N GLU A 67 -32.51 28.63 -10.53
CA GLU A 67 -31.20 28.60 -11.16
C GLU A 67 -30.11 29.15 -10.23
N ASN A 68 -30.33 30.34 -9.65
CA ASN A 68 -29.38 30.96 -8.73
C ASN A 68 -29.18 30.13 -7.45
N GLU A 69 -30.26 29.63 -6.84
CA GLU A 69 -30.20 28.78 -5.65
C GLU A 69 -29.45 27.47 -5.94
N THR A 70 -29.73 26.84 -7.09
CA THR A 70 -29.06 25.60 -7.51
C THR A 70 -27.58 25.84 -7.79
N LEU A 71 -27.24 26.92 -8.51
CA LEU A 71 -25.85 27.27 -8.81
C LEU A 71 -25.05 27.51 -7.53
N ALA A 72 -25.59 28.29 -6.59
CA ALA A 72 -24.93 28.57 -5.31
C ALA A 72 -24.68 27.28 -4.52
N LEU A 73 -25.69 26.40 -4.44
CA LEU A 73 -25.57 25.11 -3.77
C LEU A 73 -24.51 24.22 -4.46
N SER A 74 -24.55 24.10 -5.79
CA SER A 74 -23.57 23.32 -6.56
C SER A 74 -22.14 23.83 -6.38
N GLN A 75 -21.92 25.14 -6.38
CA GLN A 75 -20.60 25.73 -6.13
C GLN A 75 -20.12 25.44 -4.70
N GLN A 76 -21.00 25.58 -3.70
CA GLN A 76 -20.66 25.29 -2.31
C GLN A 76 -20.32 23.81 -2.11
N THR A 77 -21.15 22.91 -2.63
CA THR A 77 -20.92 21.46 -2.54
C THR A 77 -19.64 21.06 -3.26
N GLN A 78 -19.37 21.61 -4.45
CA GLN A 78 -18.12 21.35 -5.17
C GLN A 78 -16.91 21.80 -4.36
N ALA A 79 -16.91 23.03 -3.83
CA ALA A 79 -15.82 23.56 -3.03
C ALA A 79 -15.53 22.70 -1.79
N LEU A 80 -16.58 22.24 -1.09
CA LEU A 80 -16.45 21.34 0.05
C LEU A 80 -15.89 19.98 -0.34
N SER A 81 -16.36 19.39 -1.45
CA SER A 81 -15.87 18.11 -1.96
C SER A 81 -14.41 18.19 -2.40
N THR A 82 -14.03 19.23 -3.16
CA THR A 82 -12.64 19.47 -3.56
C THR A 82 -11.73 19.62 -2.34
N LYS A 83 -12.16 20.38 -1.32
CA LYS A 83 -11.39 20.52 -0.07
C LYS A 83 -11.17 19.17 0.63
N LYS A 84 -12.22 18.34 0.75
CA LYS A 84 -12.10 17.00 1.36
C LYS A 84 -11.19 16.07 0.56
N LEU A 85 -11.26 16.11 -0.77
CA LEU A 85 -10.36 15.33 -1.64
C LEU A 85 -8.91 15.78 -1.49
N GLN A 86 -8.65 17.09 -1.37
CA GLN A 86 -7.30 17.61 -1.12
C GLN A 86 -6.74 17.14 0.23
N GLN A 87 -7.56 17.15 1.29
CA GLN A 87 -7.16 16.61 2.60
C GLN A 87 -6.83 15.12 2.50
N ARG A 88 -7.71 14.33 1.88
CA ARG A 88 -7.45 12.90 1.65
C ARG A 88 -6.17 12.68 0.84
N LEU A 89 -5.95 13.42 -0.24
CA LEU A 89 -4.71 13.34 -1.03
C LEU A 89 -3.44 13.60 -0.20
N HIS A 90 -3.50 14.53 0.75
CA HIS A 90 -2.40 14.75 1.69
C HIS A 90 -2.10 13.49 2.52
N ASP A 91 -3.14 12.88 3.10
CA ASP A 91 -3.01 11.65 3.90
C ASP A 91 -2.51 10.47 3.05
N ILE A 92 -3.03 10.30 1.83
CA ILE A 92 -2.56 9.25 0.91
C ILE A 92 -1.07 9.44 0.59
N ASN A 93 -0.65 10.67 0.32
CA ASN A 93 0.74 10.98 0.01
C ASN A 93 1.67 10.74 1.21
N PHE A 94 1.22 11.06 2.42
CA PHE A 94 1.94 10.71 3.65
C PHE A 94 2.18 9.20 3.73
N TRP A 95 1.13 8.38 3.58
CA TRP A 95 1.27 6.93 3.64
C TRP A 95 2.14 6.38 2.51
N LYS A 96 2.02 6.89 1.28
CA LYS A 96 2.90 6.50 0.17
C LYS A 96 4.37 6.76 0.50
N PHE A 97 4.66 7.91 1.10
CA PHE A 97 6.02 8.26 1.48
C PHE A 97 6.56 7.32 2.55
N GLU A 98 5.81 7.10 3.63
CA GLU A 98 6.22 6.21 4.72
C GLU A 98 6.38 4.75 4.27
N LEU A 99 5.45 4.24 3.46
CA LEU A 99 5.55 2.90 2.86
C LEU A 99 6.78 2.79 1.96
N ASN A 100 7.03 3.77 1.10
CA ASN A 100 8.20 3.75 0.21
C ASN A 100 9.51 3.81 1.01
N ARG A 101 9.58 4.61 2.08
CA ARG A 101 10.74 4.64 2.98
C ARG A 101 10.98 3.25 3.58
N MET A 102 9.94 2.63 4.13
CA MET A 102 10.06 1.30 4.73
C MET A 102 10.45 0.22 3.71
N ILE A 103 9.95 0.29 2.47
CA ILE A 103 10.33 -0.62 1.38
C ILE A 103 11.84 -0.53 1.11
N GLU A 104 12.38 0.68 0.99
CA GLU A 104 13.81 0.89 0.75
C GLU A 104 14.64 0.44 1.96
N ASP A 105 14.20 0.72 3.19
CA ASP A 105 14.88 0.26 4.40
C ASP A 105 14.98 -1.28 4.46
N VAL A 106 13.86 -1.99 4.25
CA VAL A 106 13.84 -3.47 4.23
C VAL A 106 14.68 -4.02 3.08
N ARG A 107 14.63 -3.37 1.90
CA ARG A 107 15.44 -3.77 0.74
C ARG A 107 16.93 -3.67 1.05
N ASN A 108 17.38 -2.52 1.54
CA ASN A 108 18.79 -2.26 1.85
C ASN A 108 19.31 -3.25 2.90
N GLU A 109 18.55 -3.48 3.96
CA GLU A 109 18.92 -4.45 5.00
C GLU A 109 18.89 -5.90 4.48
N THR A 110 17.97 -6.24 3.57
CA THR A 110 17.97 -7.56 2.92
C THR A 110 19.25 -7.79 2.10
N ASP A 111 19.70 -6.78 1.36
CA ASP A 111 20.93 -6.86 0.57
C ASP A 111 22.16 -7.03 1.49
N LEU A 112 22.18 -6.32 2.62
CA LEU A 112 23.20 -6.47 3.66
C LEU A 112 23.21 -7.86 4.30
N LEU A 113 22.05 -8.45 4.58
CA LEU A 113 21.95 -9.80 5.13
C LEU A 113 22.32 -10.87 4.10
N VAL A 114 21.99 -10.68 2.82
CA VAL A 114 22.44 -11.55 1.72
C VAL A 114 23.96 -11.56 1.62
N ALA A 115 24.62 -10.39 1.75
CA ALA A 115 26.07 -10.30 1.79
C ALA A 115 26.66 -11.04 3.00
N GLN A 116 26.06 -10.91 4.19
CA GLN A 116 26.49 -11.66 5.38
C GLN A 116 26.31 -13.17 5.23
N LYS A 117 25.20 -13.63 4.63
CA LYS A 117 25.00 -15.05 4.29
C LYS A 117 26.13 -15.56 3.39
N LYS A 118 26.50 -14.80 2.35
CA LYS A 118 27.61 -15.17 1.46
C LYS A 118 28.93 -15.30 2.24
N ARG A 119 29.19 -14.40 3.20
CA ARG A 119 30.37 -14.47 4.07
C ARG A 119 30.37 -15.72 4.95
N LEU A 120 29.21 -16.12 5.50
CA LEU A 120 29.07 -17.39 6.22
C LEU A 120 29.37 -18.60 5.32
N THR A 121 28.84 -18.63 4.09
CA THR A 121 29.11 -19.71 3.13
C THR A 121 30.60 -19.80 2.80
N ASN A 122 31.25 -18.68 2.50
CA ASN A 122 32.70 -18.66 2.27
C ASN A 122 33.50 -19.13 3.50
N SER A 123 33.06 -18.77 4.70
CA SER A 123 33.68 -19.23 5.94
C SER A 123 33.54 -20.74 6.12
N LEU A 124 32.39 -21.30 5.76
CA LEU A 124 32.13 -22.74 5.81
C LEU A 124 33.04 -23.49 4.84
N ASP A 125 33.11 -23.04 3.59
CA ASP A 125 34.00 -23.61 2.57
C ASP A 125 35.47 -23.55 3.02
N GLY A 126 35.86 -22.44 3.67
CA GLY A 126 37.20 -22.25 4.22
C GLY A 126 37.61 -23.26 5.31
N THR A 127 36.65 -23.97 5.92
CA THR A 127 36.94 -24.99 6.93
C THR A 127 37.26 -26.37 6.34
N GLU A 128 36.99 -26.61 5.05
CA GLU A 128 37.18 -27.92 4.42
C GLU A 128 38.65 -28.34 4.36
N ALA A 129 39.53 -27.41 3.97
CA ALA A 129 40.95 -27.70 3.85
C ALA A 129 41.62 -28.03 5.21
N PRO A 130 41.43 -27.24 6.29
CA PRO A 130 41.93 -27.61 7.62
C PRO A 130 41.41 -28.97 8.11
N LEU A 131 40.12 -29.27 7.89
CA LEU A 131 39.54 -30.56 8.27
C LEU A 131 40.22 -31.73 7.54
N HIS A 132 40.46 -31.57 6.24
CA HIS A 132 41.13 -32.57 5.42
C HIS A 132 42.57 -32.82 5.89
N ILE A 133 43.33 -31.75 6.12
CA ILE A 133 44.70 -31.82 6.62
C ILE A 133 44.75 -32.54 7.98
N ALA A 134 43.92 -32.12 8.94
CA ALA A 134 43.91 -32.74 10.26
C ALA A 134 43.57 -34.24 10.20
N THR A 135 42.62 -34.61 9.35
CA THR A 135 42.23 -36.01 9.12
C THR A 135 43.34 -36.82 8.46
N GLU A 136 44.04 -36.27 7.48
CA GLU A 136 45.18 -36.92 6.83
C GLU A 136 46.36 -37.09 7.80
N CYS A 137 46.63 -36.08 8.63
CA CYS A 137 47.64 -36.13 9.68
C CYS A 137 47.35 -37.23 10.72
N LEU A 138 46.08 -37.47 11.05
CA LEU A 138 45.66 -38.60 11.89
C LEU A 138 45.85 -39.94 11.17
N ALA A 139 45.41 -40.05 9.92
CA ALA A 139 45.57 -41.27 9.12
C ALA A 139 47.04 -41.67 8.93
N ASN A 140 47.94 -40.69 8.80
CA ASN A 140 49.38 -40.93 8.73
C ASN A 140 49.96 -41.40 10.06
N ARG A 141 49.42 -40.95 11.20
CA ARG A 141 49.80 -41.45 12.54
C ARG A 141 49.36 -42.89 12.76
N ASP A 142 48.17 -43.26 12.30
CA ASP A 142 47.66 -44.64 12.37
C ASP A 142 48.51 -45.65 11.59
N ARG A 143 49.29 -45.18 10.60
CA ARG A 143 50.19 -46.01 9.80
C ARG A 143 51.56 -46.24 10.46
N ARG A 144 51.85 -45.65 11.62
CA ARG A 144 53.08 -45.92 12.38
C ARG A 144 53.11 -47.39 12.82
N TYR A 145 54.31 -47.98 12.83
CA TYR A 145 54.49 -49.42 13.07
C TYR A 145 55.09 -49.68 14.45
N GLY A 146 54.72 -50.81 15.06
CA GLY A 146 55.32 -51.30 16.30
C GLY A 146 55.24 -50.30 17.44
N GLU A 147 56.37 -50.08 18.10
CA GLU A 147 56.53 -49.21 19.26
C GLU A 147 56.35 -47.72 18.95
N ASP A 148 56.44 -47.31 17.67
CA ASP A 148 56.17 -45.93 17.24
C ASP A 148 54.67 -45.62 17.15
N ARG A 149 53.80 -46.64 17.24
CA ARG A 149 52.35 -46.47 17.30
C ARG A 149 51.91 -46.05 18.70
N VAL A 150 52.20 -44.79 19.03
CA VAL A 150 51.86 -44.17 20.30
C VAL A 150 50.83 -43.05 20.11
N VAL A 151 49.91 -42.95 21.06
CA VAL A 151 49.02 -41.79 21.20
C VAL A 151 49.85 -40.64 21.76
N ASP A 152 50.30 -39.75 20.88
CA ASP A 152 51.11 -38.58 21.24
C ASP A 152 50.24 -37.33 21.44
N GLY A 153 50.85 -36.27 21.97
CA GLY A 153 50.16 -34.99 22.19
C GLY A 153 49.61 -34.40 20.88
N VAL A 154 50.25 -34.71 19.75
CA VAL A 154 49.76 -34.26 18.44
C VAL A 154 48.51 -35.01 18.01
N GLU A 155 48.44 -36.33 18.23
CA GLU A 155 47.22 -37.11 17.97
C GLU A 155 46.03 -36.57 18.78
N VAL A 156 46.25 -36.30 20.08
CA VAL A 156 45.22 -35.69 20.95
C VAL A 156 44.82 -34.31 20.44
N GLY A 157 45.79 -33.46 20.07
CA GLY A 157 45.53 -32.14 19.52
C GLY A 157 44.76 -32.17 18.20
N LEU A 158 45.12 -33.08 17.28
CA LEU A 158 44.45 -33.24 15.98
C LEU A 158 43.03 -33.77 16.13
N LEU A 159 42.78 -34.71 17.04
CA LEU A 159 41.43 -35.18 17.35
C LEU A 159 40.55 -34.02 17.83
N LYS A 160 41.10 -33.15 18.69
CA LYS A 160 40.40 -31.96 19.16
C LYS A 160 40.19 -30.92 18.06
N GLU A 161 41.14 -30.76 17.14
CA GLU A 161 41.01 -29.91 15.96
C GLU A 161 39.88 -30.37 15.04
N VAL A 162 39.81 -31.67 14.73
CA VAL A 162 38.71 -32.26 13.96
C VAL A 162 37.36 -32.05 14.66
N GLU A 163 37.30 -32.22 15.99
CA GLU A 163 36.09 -31.99 16.77
C GLU A 163 35.63 -30.51 16.67
N ILE A 164 36.55 -29.56 16.88
CA ILE A 164 36.27 -28.12 16.82
C ILE A 164 35.80 -27.73 15.41
N ILE A 165 36.50 -28.17 14.36
CA ILE A 165 36.13 -27.83 12.98
C ILE A 165 34.73 -28.37 12.64
N ASN A 166 34.40 -29.62 13.04
CA ASN A 166 33.06 -30.16 12.82
C ASN A 166 31.97 -29.36 13.56
N ASN A 167 32.24 -28.94 14.80
CA ASN A 167 31.33 -28.08 15.57
C ASN A 167 31.13 -26.71 14.89
N VAL A 168 32.21 -26.10 14.41
CA VAL A 168 32.17 -24.84 13.65
C VAL A 168 31.36 -25.00 12.37
N GLN A 169 31.59 -26.06 11.59
CA GLN A 169 30.81 -26.31 10.37
C GLN A 169 29.32 -26.46 10.65
N ASN A 170 28.95 -27.16 11.73
CA ASN A 170 27.56 -27.32 12.13
C ASN A 170 26.92 -26.00 12.54
N LEU A 171 27.63 -25.18 13.33
CA LEU A 171 27.17 -23.84 13.71
C LEU A 171 26.95 -22.96 12.47
N LEU A 172 27.92 -22.89 11.56
CA LEU A 172 27.83 -22.13 10.32
C LEU A 172 26.64 -22.55 9.46
N ARG A 173 26.42 -23.87 9.27
CA ARG A 173 25.25 -24.39 8.52
C ARG A 173 23.93 -23.95 9.14
N GLN A 174 23.80 -24.04 10.47
CA GLN A 174 22.60 -23.59 11.18
C GLN A 174 22.38 -22.08 11.03
N THR A 175 23.44 -21.27 11.18
CA THR A 175 23.35 -19.81 11.01
C THR A 175 22.98 -19.41 9.59
N ILE A 176 23.49 -20.11 8.57
CA ILE A 176 23.10 -19.90 7.16
C ILE A 176 21.61 -20.16 6.98
N MET A 177 21.07 -21.25 7.54
CA MET A 177 19.63 -21.55 7.47
C MET A 177 18.78 -20.46 8.12
N THR A 178 19.20 -19.95 9.29
CA THR A 178 18.52 -18.83 9.97
C THR A 178 18.56 -17.56 9.13
N ALA A 179 19.72 -17.22 8.52
CA ALA A 179 19.84 -16.08 7.62
C ALA A 179 18.92 -16.21 6.40
N GLU A 180 18.81 -17.39 5.80
CA GLU A 180 17.89 -17.64 4.69
C GLU A 180 16.41 -17.46 5.08
N GLN A 181 16.02 -17.92 6.28
CA GLN A 181 14.68 -17.74 6.80
C GLN A 181 14.37 -16.24 6.98
N GLN A 182 15.29 -15.48 7.57
CA GLN A 182 15.10 -14.04 7.76
C GLN A 182 15.07 -13.28 6.42
N ILE A 183 15.90 -13.66 5.43
CA ILE A 183 15.84 -13.07 4.07
C ILE A 183 14.46 -13.31 3.45
N ARG A 184 13.86 -14.50 3.61
CA ARG A 184 12.50 -14.78 3.12
C ARG A 184 11.46 -13.94 3.86
N ALA A 185 11.59 -13.77 5.18
CA ALA A 185 10.69 -12.93 5.97
C ALA A 185 10.75 -11.46 5.54
N ASN A 186 11.96 -10.91 5.34
CA ASN A 186 12.15 -9.55 4.84
C ASN A 186 11.50 -9.36 3.46
N ARG A 187 11.68 -10.32 2.54
CA ARG A 187 11.06 -10.26 1.20
C ARG A 187 9.54 -10.29 1.25
N ASN A 188 8.96 -11.09 2.14
CA ASN A 188 7.51 -11.13 2.34
C ASN A 188 6.99 -9.79 2.88
N ALA A 189 7.64 -9.24 3.92
CA ALA A 189 7.28 -7.92 4.45
C ALA A 189 7.37 -6.83 3.37
N LYS A 190 8.43 -6.84 2.56
CA LYS A 190 8.60 -5.94 1.42
C LYS A 190 7.45 -6.07 0.41
N GLN A 191 7.07 -7.29 0.04
CA GLN A 191 5.97 -7.52 -0.90
C GLN A 191 4.65 -6.94 -0.37
N ASN A 192 4.34 -7.13 0.91
CA ASN A 192 3.11 -6.58 1.50
C ASN A 192 3.12 -5.04 1.50
N LEU A 193 4.27 -4.44 1.80
CA LEU A 193 4.47 -2.99 1.72
C LEU A 193 4.30 -2.47 0.27
N GLU A 194 4.86 -3.16 -0.73
CA GLU A 194 4.72 -2.80 -2.15
C GLU A 194 3.27 -2.91 -2.63
N MET A 195 2.54 -3.94 -2.22
CA MET A 195 1.11 -4.10 -2.52
C MET A 195 0.29 -2.95 -1.94
N ASP A 196 0.51 -2.61 -0.66
CA ASP A 196 -0.17 -1.47 -0.05
C ASP A 196 0.20 -0.16 -0.75
N TRP A 197 1.48 0.07 -1.02
CA TRP A 197 1.94 1.25 -1.75
C TRP A 197 1.28 1.40 -3.13
N SER A 198 1.12 0.31 -3.89
CA SER A 198 0.41 0.32 -5.18
C SER A 198 -1.05 0.74 -5.00
N ASN A 199 -1.75 0.17 -4.01
CA ASN A 199 -3.12 0.56 -3.68
C ASN A 199 -3.23 2.05 -3.31
N LYS A 200 -2.26 2.56 -2.53
CA LYS A 200 -2.16 3.98 -2.19
C LYS A 200 -1.93 4.84 -3.43
N TRP A 201 -1.08 4.38 -4.35
CA TRP A 201 -0.79 5.08 -5.59
C TRP A 201 -2.03 5.18 -6.50
N GLU A 202 -2.74 4.07 -6.70
CA GLU A 202 -3.97 4.05 -7.52
C GLU A 202 -5.04 4.98 -6.94
N ALA A 203 -5.25 4.92 -5.62
CA ALA A 203 -6.18 5.81 -4.93
C ALA A 203 -5.78 7.29 -5.09
N SER A 204 -4.49 7.62 -4.99
CA SER A 204 -3.98 8.97 -5.23
C SER A 204 -4.24 9.47 -6.65
N VAL A 205 -4.08 8.60 -7.67
CA VAL A 205 -4.36 8.95 -9.07
C VAL A 205 -5.85 9.21 -9.28
N ALA A 206 -6.72 8.35 -8.74
CA ALA A 206 -8.16 8.51 -8.83
C ALA A 206 -8.62 9.81 -8.16
N ASP A 207 -8.16 10.05 -6.92
CA ASP A 207 -8.51 11.24 -6.15
C ASP A 207 -7.94 12.52 -6.77
N GLY A 208 -6.73 12.46 -7.35
CA GLY A 208 -6.12 13.58 -8.06
C GLY A 208 -6.94 13.99 -9.28
N LYS A 209 -7.45 13.01 -10.04
CA LYS A 209 -8.38 13.28 -11.15
C LYS A 209 -9.68 13.89 -10.64
N ALA A 210 -10.26 13.36 -9.57
CA ALA A 210 -11.51 13.86 -9.00
C ALA A 210 -11.38 15.28 -8.43
N ALA A 211 -10.26 15.59 -7.76
CA ALA A 211 -10.01 16.90 -7.16
C ALA A 211 -9.89 18.02 -8.21
N ASN A 212 -9.48 17.69 -9.43
CA ASN A 212 -9.34 18.63 -10.55
C ASN A 212 -10.64 18.85 -11.35
N ARG A 213 -11.73 18.17 -10.99
CA ARG A 213 -13.02 18.32 -11.68
C ARG A 213 -13.69 19.64 -11.35
N ARG A 214 -14.37 20.21 -12.34
CA ARG A 214 -15.15 21.46 -12.23
C ARG A 214 -16.60 21.22 -12.63
N ASN A 215 -17.50 22.07 -12.15
CA ASN A 215 -18.94 21.97 -12.45
C ASN A 215 -19.27 22.06 -13.96
N GLU A 216 -18.35 22.60 -14.76
CA GLU A 216 -18.48 22.76 -16.22
C GLU A 216 -18.02 21.54 -17.02
N ASP A 217 -17.41 20.54 -16.37
CA ASP A 217 -16.89 19.37 -17.05
C ASP A 217 -18.07 18.51 -17.58
N VAL A 218 -18.06 18.25 -18.88
CA VAL A 218 -19.17 17.60 -19.61
C VAL A 218 -19.31 16.10 -19.37
N ASP A 219 -18.33 15.47 -18.73
CA ASP A 219 -18.29 14.04 -18.43
C ASP A 219 -18.75 13.68 -17.00
N ILE A 220 -19.26 14.67 -16.25
CA ILE A 220 -19.85 14.46 -14.93
C ILE A 220 -21.33 14.11 -15.11
N MET A 221 -21.69 12.85 -14.83
CA MET A 221 -23.07 12.38 -14.88
C MET A 221 -23.49 11.75 -13.55
N PHE A 222 -24.78 11.79 -13.25
CA PHE A 222 -25.34 11.09 -12.10
C PHE A 222 -25.49 9.60 -12.41
N TYR A 223 -24.81 8.76 -11.64
CA TYR A 223 -24.92 7.31 -11.73
C TYR A 223 -25.57 6.74 -10.46
N PRO A 224 -26.81 6.23 -10.56
CA PRO A 224 -27.51 5.65 -9.42
C PRO A 224 -26.72 4.49 -8.81
N GLY A 225 -26.63 4.44 -7.48
CA GLY A 225 -26.03 3.31 -6.76
C GLY A 225 -24.50 3.33 -6.64
N VAL A 226 -23.79 4.26 -7.30
CA VAL A 226 -22.32 4.38 -7.18
C VAL A 226 -21.88 4.80 -5.77
N ALA A 227 -22.72 5.55 -5.06
CA ALA A 227 -22.49 5.94 -3.67
C ALA A 227 -22.95 4.88 -2.64
N ARG A 228 -23.25 3.64 -3.07
CA ARG A 228 -23.60 2.57 -2.12
C ARG A 228 -22.37 2.10 -1.36
N HIS A 229 -22.50 2.05 -0.05
CA HIS A 229 -21.54 1.41 0.84
C HIS A 229 -21.86 -0.08 0.94
N TYR A 230 -20.82 -0.92 0.88
CA TYR A 230 -20.93 -2.36 1.08
C TYR A 230 -20.20 -2.76 2.36
N ASP A 231 -20.70 -3.77 3.06
CA ASP A 231 -20.15 -4.22 4.35
C ASP A 231 -18.69 -4.73 4.26
N ASN A 232 -18.22 -5.07 3.06
CA ASN A 232 -16.86 -5.54 2.79
C ASN A 232 -15.88 -4.41 2.40
N GLN A 233 -16.29 -3.15 2.45
CA GLN A 233 -15.41 -2.01 2.13
C GLN A 233 -14.61 -1.57 3.35
N SER A 234 -13.35 -1.18 3.13
CA SER A 234 -12.50 -0.58 4.16
C SER A 234 -13.04 0.78 4.60
N THR A 235 -12.98 1.06 5.91
CA THR A 235 -13.18 2.41 6.43
C THR A 235 -11.88 3.23 6.31
N PRO A 236 -11.93 4.56 6.40
CA PRO A 236 -10.72 5.39 6.44
C PRO A 236 -9.75 4.95 7.55
N GLU A 237 -10.28 4.59 8.72
CA GLU A 237 -9.51 4.13 9.88
C GLU A 237 -8.86 2.78 9.59
N SER A 238 -9.61 1.80 9.08
CA SER A 238 -9.05 0.49 8.75
C SER A 238 -8.00 0.57 7.63
N TRP A 239 -8.16 1.50 6.70
CA TRP A 239 -7.24 1.71 5.59
C TRP A 239 -5.92 2.35 6.03
N ALA A 240 -5.96 3.28 6.99
CA ALA A 240 -4.77 3.80 7.65
C ALA A 240 -4.10 2.76 8.55
N GLN A 241 -4.91 1.99 9.30
CA GLN A 241 -4.41 0.93 10.17
C GLN A 241 -3.66 -0.14 9.39
N ASN A 242 -4.16 -0.57 8.22
CA ASN A 242 -3.46 -1.51 7.35
C ASN A 242 -2.04 -1.05 6.99
N SER A 243 -1.87 0.24 6.65
CA SER A 243 -0.55 0.79 6.36
C SER A 243 0.34 0.86 7.58
N HIS A 244 -0.22 1.25 8.72
CA HIS A 244 0.49 1.24 9.98
C HIS A 244 0.99 -0.17 10.33
N ASP A 245 0.14 -1.18 10.27
CA ASP A 245 0.45 -2.57 10.60
C ASP A 245 1.53 -3.14 9.66
N ASN A 246 1.44 -2.84 8.36
CA ASN A 246 2.46 -3.25 7.38
C ASN A 246 3.81 -2.61 7.69
N ILE A 247 3.83 -1.32 8.05
CA ILE A 247 5.05 -0.61 8.44
C ILE A 247 5.64 -1.21 9.72
N VAL A 248 4.83 -1.45 10.75
CA VAL A 248 5.28 -2.06 12.01
C VAL A 248 5.84 -3.46 11.77
N ASN A 249 5.18 -4.28 10.95
CA ASN A 249 5.71 -5.58 10.57
C ASN A 249 7.05 -5.45 9.81
N GLY A 250 7.15 -4.50 8.88
CA GLY A 250 8.41 -4.17 8.19
C GLY A 250 9.54 -3.78 9.15
N GLN A 251 9.24 -2.94 10.14
CA GLN A 251 10.18 -2.54 11.19
C GLN A 251 10.63 -3.73 12.04
N ASN A 252 9.71 -4.63 12.41
CA ASN A 252 10.05 -5.83 13.16
C ASN A 252 11.01 -6.73 12.39
N GLN A 253 10.77 -6.96 11.08
CA GLN A 253 11.68 -7.73 10.24
C GLN A 253 13.05 -7.03 10.06
N LEU A 254 13.04 -5.71 9.90
CA LEU A 254 14.25 -4.90 9.83
C LEU A 254 15.11 -5.08 11.10
N MET A 255 14.52 -4.94 12.28
CA MET A 255 15.23 -5.08 13.55
C MET A 255 15.77 -6.50 13.76
N ALA A 256 14.98 -7.53 13.45
CA ALA A 256 15.40 -8.91 13.53
C ALA A 256 16.61 -9.19 12.60
N SER A 257 16.58 -8.64 11.38
CA SER A 257 17.69 -8.76 10.43
C SER A 257 18.97 -8.08 10.95
N ILE A 258 18.87 -6.85 11.46
CA ILE A 258 20.02 -6.11 12.02
C ILE A 258 20.66 -6.89 13.18
N GLN A 259 19.84 -7.39 14.10
CA GLN A 259 20.31 -8.20 15.23
C GLN A 259 20.99 -9.49 14.77
N LEU A 260 20.42 -10.16 13.75
CA LEU A 260 21.01 -11.35 13.18
C LEU A 260 22.37 -11.06 12.52
N ARG A 261 22.53 -9.93 11.82
CA ARG A 261 23.84 -9.55 11.25
C ARG A 261 24.90 -9.34 12.34
N ALA A 262 24.54 -8.67 13.44
CA ALA A 262 25.45 -8.48 14.57
C ALA A 262 25.85 -9.83 15.21
N LEU A 263 24.90 -10.76 15.36
CA LEU A 263 25.17 -12.11 15.84
C LEU A 263 26.10 -12.88 14.88
N ILE A 264 25.87 -12.77 13.56
CA ILE A 264 26.73 -13.38 12.53
C ILE A 264 28.17 -12.87 12.65
N ASP A 265 28.36 -11.56 12.85
CA ASP A 265 29.70 -10.99 13.02
C ASP A 265 30.41 -11.55 14.27
N SER A 266 29.69 -11.71 15.39
CA SER A 266 30.24 -12.36 16.59
C SER A 266 30.64 -13.81 16.33
N ILE A 267 29.73 -14.60 15.73
CA ILE A 267 29.97 -16.00 15.41
C ILE A 267 31.22 -16.13 14.53
N LEU A 268 31.34 -15.34 13.47
CA LEU A 268 32.50 -15.39 12.57
C LEU A 268 33.81 -15.04 13.28
N SER A 269 33.78 -14.11 14.25
CA SER A 269 34.94 -13.76 15.07
C SER A 269 35.32 -14.89 16.02
N ASP A 270 34.34 -15.47 16.71
CA ASP A 270 34.55 -16.51 17.72
C ASP A 270 35.08 -17.80 17.06
N ILE A 271 34.46 -18.28 15.97
CA ILE A 271 34.95 -19.48 15.28
C ILE A 271 36.36 -19.29 14.72
N SER A 272 36.70 -18.08 14.26
CA SER A 272 38.03 -17.79 13.71
C SER A 272 39.08 -17.80 14.81
N ARG A 273 38.73 -17.35 16.02
CA ARG A 273 39.60 -17.42 17.20
C ARG A 273 39.78 -18.87 17.62
N ASP A 274 38.69 -19.61 17.83
CA ASP A 274 38.72 -20.98 18.33
C ASP A 274 39.52 -21.92 17.40
N MET A 275 39.35 -21.79 16.08
CA MET A 275 40.12 -22.57 15.10
C MET A 275 41.62 -22.22 15.11
N ARG A 276 41.98 -20.94 15.28
CA ARG A 276 43.40 -20.53 15.34
C ARG A 276 44.06 -20.99 16.63
N GLU A 277 43.39 -20.81 17.77
CA GLU A 277 43.90 -21.25 19.06
C GLU A 277 44.18 -22.76 19.05
N GLN A 278 43.28 -23.55 18.46
CA GLN A 278 43.51 -24.98 18.33
C GLN A 278 44.65 -25.31 17.35
N ALA A 279 44.76 -24.60 16.24
CA ALA A 279 45.87 -24.79 15.29
C ALA A 279 47.23 -24.49 15.96
N ASP A 280 47.32 -23.44 16.79
CA ASP A 280 48.53 -23.08 17.53
C ASP A 280 48.93 -24.17 18.55
N VAL A 281 47.94 -24.80 19.21
CA VAL A 281 48.17 -25.95 20.11
C VAL A 281 48.74 -27.13 19.33
N VAL A 282 48.15 -27.46 18.18
CA VAL A 282 48.61 -28.58 17.34
C VAL A 282 50.01 -28.32 16.80
N GLU A 283 50.30 -27.11 16.32
CA GLU A 283 51.62 -26.70 15.85
C GLU A 283 52.68 -26.83 16.95
N THR A 284 52.36 -26.41 18.17
CA THR A 284 53.26 -26.54 19.33
C THR A 284 53.57 -28.01 19.64
N GLU A 285 52.55 -28.87 19.63
CA GLU A 285 52.74 -30.31 19.84
C GLU A 285 53.55 -30.95 18.70
N PHE A 286 53.35 -30.56 17.45
CA PHE A 286 54.17 -31.00 16.32
C PHE A 286 55.63 -30.61 16.50
N GLY A 287 55.90 -29.37 16.91
CA GLY A 287 57.24 -28.88 17.20
C GLY A 287 57.92 -29.69 18.30
N ARG A 288 57.21 -29.94 19.41
CA ARG A 288 57.71 -30.78 20.52
C ARG A 288 58.04 -32.19 20.04
N ARG A 289 57.12 -32.83 19.30
CA ARG A 289 57.29 -34.21 18.83
C ARG A 289 58.45 -34.35 17.84
N THR A 290 58.65 -33.33 16.99
CA THR A 290 59.77 -33.30 16.05
C THR A 290 61.11 -33.18 16.76
N SER A 291 61.19 -32.35 17.81
CA SER A 291 62.40 -32.23 18.64
C SER A 291 62.73 -33.55 19.35
N GLU A 292 61.73 -34.20 19.95
CA GLU A 292 61.91 -35.50 20.62
C GLU A 292 62.44 -36.58 19.67
N MET A 293 61.87 -36.63 18.45
CA MET A 293 62.29 -37.60 17.43
C MET A 293 63.72 -37.30 16.95
N SER A 294 64.07 -36.04 16.75
CA SER A 294 65.43 -35.61 16.37
C SER A 294 66.45 -35.99 17.46
N ASP A 295 66.14 -35.74 18.72
CA ASP A 295 67.01 -36.08 19.85
C ASP A 295 67.22 -37.60 19.98
N ALA A 296 66.15 -38.38 19.82
CA ALA A 296 66.21 -39.84 19.83
C ALA A 296 67.08 -40.37 18.69
N MET A 297 66.88 -39.85 17.47
CA MET A 297 67.69 -40.19 16.30
C MET A 297 69.16 -39.85 16.53
N GLN A 298 69.48 -38.64 17.03
CA GLN A 298 70.85 -38.22 17.29
C GLN A 298 71.54 -39.14 18.30
N LYS A 299 70.86 -39.48 19.41
CA LYS A 299 71.37 -40.43 20.41
C LYS A 299 71.65 -41.80 19.81
N MET A 300 70.75 -42.34 18.99
CA MET A 300 70.98 -43.63 18.31
C MET A 300 72.15 -43.57 17.32
N THR A 301 72.27 -42.49 16.54
CA THR A 301 73.37 -42.36 15.57
C THR A 301 74.73 -42.20 16.25
N ASN A 302 74.79 -41.54 17.40
CA ASN A 302 76.04 -41.41 18.16
C ASN A 302 76.45 -42.74 18.79
N ASN A 303 75.50 -43.48 19.38
CA ASN A 303 75.77 -44.78 19.99
C ASN A 303 76.16 -45.86 18.97
N ASN A 304 75.68 -45.77 17.72
CA ASN A 304 76.04 -46.71 16.65
C ASN A 304 77.37 -46.38 15.94
N ARG A 305 78.03 -45.27 16.31
CA ARG A 305 79.34 -44.87 15.76
C ARG A 305 80.52 -45.26 16.65
N GLU A 306 80.26 -45.71 17.87
CA GLU A 306 81.22 -46.36 18.79
C GLU A 306 81.25 -47.87 18.57
#